data_AF-A0A9P4NV64-F1
#
_entry.id   AF-A0A9P4NV64-F1
#
_cell.length_a   1.000
_cell.length_b   1.000
_cell.length_c   1.000
_cell.angle_alpha   90.00
_cell.angle_beta   90.00
_cell.angle_gamma   90.00
#
_symmetry.space_group_name_H-M   'P 1'
#
loop_
_entity.id
_entity.type
_entity.pdbx_description
1 polymer ?
#
loop_
_entity_poly.entity_id
_entity_poly.type
_entity_poly.pdbx_seq_one_letter_code
_entity_poly.pdbx_strand_id
1 'polypeptide(L)'
;MPSEFYKWLARKRYQYEVTTSLYMLTPTEKFIFNSVLFLLLSLTTIAAFLYLPDHIVTIARRAFYYYAGDENSTVTSVKSIAEPAVETLRTSGQHARQVLGME
;
A
#
# COMPACT_ATOMS: atom_id res chain seq x y z
N MET A 1 -20.21 -23.29 -16.71
CA MET A 1 -18.79 -23.53 -16.40
C MET A 1 -18.59 -23.24 -14.91
N PRO A 2 -18.67 -24.24 -14.00
CA PRO A 2 -18.40 -23.97 -12.60
C PRO A 2 -16.92 -23.58 -12.51
N SER A 3 -16.62 -22.39 -11.98
CA SER A 3 -15.26 -21.86 -11.96
C SER A 3 -14.33 -22.87 -11.31
N GLU A 4 -13.19 -23.13 -11.92
CA GLU A 4 -12.17 -24.10 -11.45
C GLU A 4 -11.79 -23.88 -9.98
N PHE A 5 -12.05 -22.67 -9.46
CA PHE A 5 -12.00 -22.30 -8.06
C PHE A 5 -12.89 -23.15 -7.14
N TYR A 6 -14.13 -23.48 -7.52
CA TYR A 6 -15.01 -24.36 -6.72
C TYR A 6 -14.47 -25.79 -6.63
N LYS A 7 -13.88 -26.30 -7.71
CA LYS A 7 -13.27 -27.65 -7.74
C LYS A 7 -12.00 -27.68 -6.89
N TRP A 8 -11.23 -26.60 -6.89
CA TRP A 8 -10.07 -26.40 -6.01
C TRP A 8 -10.46 -26.30 -4.53
N LEU A 9 -11.50 -25.53 -4.20
CA LEU A 9 -12.07 -25.44 -2.85
C LEU A 9 -12.63 -26.77 -2.37
N ALA A 10 -13.35 -27.49 -3.22
CA ALA A 10 -13.86 -28.83 -2.90
C ALA A 10 -12.73 -29.82 -2.63
N ARG A 11 -11.63 -29.75 -3.39
CA ARG A 11 -10.43 -30.58 -3.16
C ARG A 11 -9.74 -30.23 -1.84
N LYS A 12 -9.64 -28.94 -1.48
CA LYS A 12 -9.14 -28.52 -0.17
C LYS A 12 -10.01 -29.05 0.96
N ARG A 13 -11.34 -29.02 0.79
CA ARG A 13 -12.32 -29.56 1.76
C ARG A 13 -12.13 -31.05 2.04
N TYR A 14 -11.86 -31.85 1.01
CA TYR A 14 -11.56 -33.28 1.16
C TYR A 14 -10.25 -33.55 1.93
N GLN A 15 -9.25 -32.69 1.77
CA GLN A 15 -7.96 -32.86 2.43
C GLN A 15 -7.99 -32.47 3.91
N TYR A 16 -8.91 -31.57 4.29
CA TYR A 16 -9.27 -31.29 5.70
C TYR A 16 -9.89 -32.51 6.41
N GLU A 17 -10.48 -33.45 5.68
CA GLU A 17 -11.01 -34.70 6.27
C GLU A 17 -9.90 -35.75 6.48
N VAL A 18 -8.88 -35.78 5.61
CA VAL A 18 -7.91 -36.89 5.53
C VAL A 18 -6.56 -36.65 6.23
N THR A 19 -6.10 -35.40 6.39
CA THR A 19 -4.78 -35.12 7.02
C THR A 19 -4.84 -34.26 8.27
N THR A 20 -6.00 -33.71 8.60
CA THR A 20 -6.14 -32.95 9.83
C THR A 20 -6.49 -33.91 10.96
N SER A 21 -5.58 -34.07 11.91
CA SER A 21 -5.80 -34.75 13.20
C SER A 21 -7.05 -34.25 13.95
N LEU A 22 -7.56 -33.08 13.58
CA LEU A 22 -8.81 -32.45 14.01
C LEU A 22 -10.10 -33.24 13.65
N TYR A 23 -10.05 -34.28 12.80
CA TYR A 23 -11.21 -35.19 12.61
C TYR A 23 -11.36 -36.25 13.72
N MET A 24 -10.30 -36.53 14.48
CA MET A 24 -10.24 -37.65 15.42
C MET A 24 -10.77 -37.33 16.83
N LEU A 25 -10.97 -36.05 17.19
CA LEU A 25 -11.68 -35.68 18.42
C LEU A 25 -13.19 -35.58 18.12
N THR A 26 -13.98 -36.11 19.06
CA THR A 26 -15.44 -36.20 19.13
C THR A 26 -16.19 -35.12 18.34
N PRO A 27 -17.26 -35.46 17.58
CA PRO A 27 -17.96 -34.54 16.67
C PRO A 27 -18.43 -33.22 17.29
N THR A 28 -18.59 -33.16 18.62
CA THR A 28 -18.92 -31.96 19.40
C THR A 28 -17.79 -30.91 19.40
N GLU A 29 -16.53 -31.32 19.34
CA GLU A 29 -15.37 -30.42 19.45
C GLU A 29 -15.06 -29.65 18.15
N LYS A 30 -15.38 -30.26 17.00
CA LYS A 30 -15.32 -29.58 15.68
C LYS A 30 -16.18 -28.32 15.63
N PHE A 31 -17.33 -28.34 16.29
CA PHE A 31 -18.24 -27.20 16.31
C PHE A 31 -17.62 -26.02 17.06
N ILE A 32 -16.98 -26.30 18.20
CA ILE A 32 -16.31 -25.30 19.02
C ILE A 32 -15.14 -24.69 18.25
N PHE A 33 -14.29 -25.51 17.64
CA PHE A 33 -13.14 -25.02 16.89
C PHE A 33 -13.56 -24.21 15.65
N ASN A 34 -14.55 -24.68 14.89
CA ASN A 34 -15.07 -23.95 13.72
C ASN A 34 -15.76 -22.64 14.13
N SER A 35 -16.39 -22.59 15.31
CA SER A 35 -16.97 -21.36 15.86
C SER A 35 -15.90 -20.36 16.29
N VAL A 36 -14.79 -20.81 16.90
CA VAL A 36 -13.65 -19.96 17.25
C VAL A 36 -12.95 -19.45 16.00
N LEU A 37 -12.74 -20.30 15.00
CA LEU A 37 -12.21 -19.90 13.69
C LEU A 37 -13.13 -18.89 13.02
N PHE A 38 -14.44 -19.12 13.03
CA PHE A 38 -15.42 -18.18 12.49
C PHE A 38 -15.41 -16.85 13.25
N LEU A 39 -15.26 -16.88 14.57
CA LEU A 39 -15.15 -15.68 15.40
C LEU A 39 -13.87 -14.90 15.07
N LEU A 40 -12.72 -15.58 14.98
CA LEU A 40 -11.45 -14.96 14.59
C LEU A 40 -11.50 -14.40 13.17
N LEU A 41 -12.08 -15.15 12.22
CA LEU A 41 -12.27 -14.69 10.85
C LEU A 41 -13.24 -13.51 10.80
N SER A 42 -14.36 -13.56 11.51
CA SER A 42 -15.33 -12.47 11.56
C SER A 42 -14.68 -11.21 12.14
N LEU A 43 -13.96 -11.35 13.26
CA LEU A 43 -13.21 -10.26 13.88
C LEU A 43 -12.19 -9.67 12.90
N THR A 44 -11.40 -10.53 12.25
CA THR A 44 -10.38 -10.13 11.27
C THR A 44 -11.02 -9.48 10.04
N THR A 45 -12.17 -9.98 9.59
CA THR A 45 -12.90 -9.49 8.42
C THR A 45 -13.44 -8.09 8.67
N ILE A 46 -14.04 -7.87 9.83
CA ILE A 46 -14.55 -6.55 10.23
C ILE A 46 -13.38 -5.57 10.43
N ALA A 47 -12.31 -5.99 11.09
CA ALA A 47 -11.10 -5.19 11.23
C ALA A 47 -10.49 -4.85 9.86
N ALA A 48 -10.44 -5.80 8.93
CA ALA A 48 -10.01 -5.55 7.56
C ALA A 48 -10.94 -4.53 6.89
N PHE A 49 -12.26 -4.73 6.86
CA PHE A 49 -13.13 -3.75 6.19
C PHE A 49 -13.06 -2.34 6.80
N LEU A 50 -12.84 -2.22 8.11
CA LEU A 50 -12.79 -0.92 8.78
C LEU A 50 -11.41 -0.24 8.71
N TYR A 51 -10.32 -1.01 8.76
CA TYR A 51 -8.95 -0.49 8.89
C TYR A 51 -8.14 -0.58 7.60
N LEU A 52 -8.44 -1.58 6.77
CA LEU A 52 -7.78 -1.78 5.48
C LEU A 52 -8.02 -0.64 4.48
N PRO A 53 -9.17 0.07 4.39
CA PRO A 53 -9.28 1.19 3.45
C PRO A 53 -8.28 2.31 3.74
N ASP A 54 -8.10 2.69 5.01
CA ASP A 54 -7.12 3.69 5.41
C ASP A 54 -5.67 3.22 5.14
N HIS A 55 -5.38 1.95 5.48
CA HIS A 55 -4.08 1.34 5.24
C HIS A 55 -3.72 1.15 3.76
N ILE A 56 -4.68 0.73 2.94
CA ILE A 56 -4.49 0.59 1.49
C ILE A 56 -4.24 1.95 0.88
N VAL A 57 -4.95 3.02 1.27
CA VAL A 57 -4.74 4.35 0.69
C VAL A 57 -3.32 4.87 0.99
N THR A 58 -2.80 4.63 2.19
CA THR A 58 -1.44 5.03 2.55
C THR A 58 -0.39 4.26 1.76
N ILE A 59 -0.54 2.95 1.66
CA ILE A 59 0.37 2.09 0.87
C ILE A 59 0.24 2.40 -0.63
N ALA A 60 -0.97 2.62 -1.13
CA ALA A 60 -1.25 2.91 -2.53
C ALA A 60 -0.69 4.27 -2.95
N ARG A 61 -0.76 5.32 -2.13
CA ARG A 61 -0.09 6.60 -2.44
C ARG A 61 1.41 6.43 -2.59
N ARG A 62 2.03 5.63 -1.72
CA ARG A 62 3.47 5.35 -1.79
C ARG A 62 3.83 4.43 -2.97
N ALA A 63 3.04 3.40 -3.22
CA ALA A 63 3.21 2.52 -4.38
C ALA A 63 2.98 3.26 -5.70
N PHE A 64 1.99 4.15 -5.75
CA PHE A 64 1.72 5.03 -6.88
C PHE A 64 2.82 6.07 -7.05
N TYR A 65 3.44 6.58 -5.97
CA TYR A 65 4.63 7.42 -6.09
C TYR A 65 5.79 6.68 -6.74
N TYR A 66 6.05 5.42 -6.39
CA TYR A 66 7.10 4.64 -7.06
C TYR A 66 6.73 4.19 -8.47
N TYR A 67 5.43 4.06 -8.77
CA TYR A 67 4.95 3.59 -10.08
C TYR A 67 4.74 4.73 -11.09
N ALA A 68 4.23 5.87 -10.65
CA ALA A 68 3.90 7.05 -11.47
C ALA A 68 4.86 8.23 -11.26
N GLY A 69 5.57 8.26 -10.13
CA GLY A 69 6.57 9.26 -9.79
C GLY A 69 7.96 8.78 -10.19
N ASP A 70 8.21 8.86 -11.49
CA ASP A 70 9.55 9.18 -12.00
C ASP A 70 10.15 10.30 -11.11
N GLU A 71 11.39 10.09 -10.70
CA GLU A 71 12.24 10.87 -9.81
C GLU A 71 12.31 12.40 -10.08
N ASN A 72 11.67 12.87 -11.14
CA ASN A 72 11.65 14.25 -11.59
C ASN A 72 10.71 15.18 -10.83
N SER A 73 9.73 14.72 -10.05
CA SER A 73 8.71 15.62 -9.47
C SER A 73 9.28 16.55 -8.38
N THR A 74 10.15 16.02 -7.52
CA THR A 74 10.80 16.81 -6.45
C THR A 74 11.91 17.69 -7.01
N VAL A 75 12.72 17.17 -7.95
CA VAL A 75 13.78 17.92 -8.63
C VAL A 75 13.21 19.05 -9.48
N THR A 76 12.11 18.82 -10.21
CA THR A 76 11.45 19.85 -11.03
C THR A 76 10.79 20.92 -10.16
N SER A 77 10.18 20.53 -9.03
CA SER A 77 9.60 21.49 -8.09
C SER A 77 10.68 22.39 -7.46
N VAL A 78 11.77 21.80 -6.95
CA VAL A 78 12.90 22.57 -6.38
C VAL A 78 13.56 23.45 -7.45
N LYS A 79 13.75 22.94 -8.67
CA LYS A 79 14.32 23.69 -9.79
C LYS A 79 13.45 24.89 -10.17
N SER A 80 12.12 24.73 -10.21
CA SER A 80 11.18 25.83 -10.54
C SER A 80 11.17 26.98 -9.52
N ILE A 81 11.54 26.70 -8.27
CA ILE A 81 11.62 27.70 -7.19
C ILE A 81 13.03 28.31 -7.11
N ALA A 82 14.06 27.51 -7.36
CA ALA A 82 15.46 27.94 -7.28
C ALA A 82 15.88 28.81 -8.48
N GLU A 83 15.44 28.49 -9.69
CA GLU A 83 15.81 29.24 -10.91
C GLU A 83 15.43 30.73 -10.87
N PRO A 84 14.21 31.15 -10.50
CA PRO A 84 13.85 32.58 -10.45
C PRO A 84 14.60 33.35 -9.34
N ALA A 85 14.88 32.70 -8.21
CA ALA A 85 15.64 33.31 -7.12
C ALA A 85 17.11 33.51 -7.51
N VAL A 86 17.72 32.52 -8.16
CA VAL A 86 19.10 32.62 -8.65
C VAL A 86 19.22 33.67 -9.75
N GLU A 87 18.25 33.77 -10.66
CA GLU A 87 18.27 34.81 -11.70
C GLU A 87 18.17 36.21 -11.11
N THR A 88 17.25 36.43 -10.16
CA THR A 88 17.08 37.73 -9.49
C THR A 88 18.36 38.17 -8.75
N LEU A 89 19.07 37.22 -8.14
CA LEU A 89 20.37 37.46 -7.50
C LEU A 89 21.48 37.77 -8.51
N ARG A 90 21.46 37.13 -9.69
CA ARG A 90 22.41 37.44 -10.77
C ARG A 90 22.15 38.83 -11.35
N THR A 91 20.90 39.19 -11.61
CA THR A 91 20.54 40.50 -12.16
C THR A 91 20.83 41.63 -11.17
N SER A 92 20.50 41.44 -9.89
CA SER A 92 20.81 42.43 -8.84
C SER A 92 22.33 42.57 -8.61
N GLY A 93 23.08 41.46 -8.67
CA GLY A 93 24.54 41.49 -8.64
C GLY A 93 25.16 42.20 -9.83
N GLN A 94 24.61 42.03 -11.05
CA GLN A 94 25.07 42.74 -12.24
C GLN A 94 24.74 44.24 -12.20
N HIS A 95 23.56 44.60 -11.70
CA HIS A 95 23.17 46.00 -11.52
C HIS A 95 24.06 46.71 -10.49
N ALA A 96 24.38 46.05 -9.37
CA ALA A 96 25.31 46.59 -8.37
C ALA A 96 26.72 46.79 -8.93
N ARG A 97 27.21 45.88 -9.79
CA ARG A 97 28.52 46.02 -10.45
C ARG A 97 28.54 47.13 -11.49
N GLN A 98 27.45 47.34 -12.21
CA GLN A 98 27.32 48.42 -13.19
C GLN A 98 27.27 49.81 -12.53
N VAL A 99 26.65 49.94 -11.35
CA VAL A 99 26.60 51.20 -10.58
C VAL A 99 27.94 51.51 -9.89
N LEU A 100 28.74 50.49 -9.55
CA LEU A 100 30.06 50.67 -8.95
C LEU A 100 31.18 50.99 -9.96
N GLY A 101 30.89 51.09 -11.26
CA GLY A 101 31.84 51.59 -12.26
C GLY A 101 33.16 50.82 -12.31
N MET A 102 33.13 49.50 -12.16
CA MET A 102 34.30 48.65 -12.43
C MET A 102 34.02 47.80 -13.65
N GLU A 103 34.44 48.32 -14.82
CA GLU A 103 34.84 47.52 -15.97
C GLU A 103 36.18 46.82 -15.69
#